data_AF-A0A0C2SYB5-F1
#
_entry.id   AF-A0A0C2SYB5-F1
#
_cell.length_a   1.000
_cell.length_b   1.000
_cell.length_c   1.000
_cell.angle_alpha   90.00
_cell.angle_beta   90.00
_cell.angle_gamma   90.00
#
_symmetry.space_group_name_H-M   'P 1'
#
loop_
_entity.id
_entity.type
_entity.pdbx_description
1 polymer ?
#
loop_
_entity_poly.entity_id
_entity_poly.type
_entity_poly.pdbx_seq_one_letter_code
_entity_poly.pdbx_strand_id
1 'polypeptide(L)'
;WTLDDDKILLDVLREQKVAGNQSESGWKPQVWTAVAQALKDRGKESKGEKTATKCQDHFSNLKKNYKEVDKLQHLSGFGWDNEKKLVTATEAVWEAYLAVTRWRKTSFPLYDEMYFLVDGIIATGAGGFHA
;
A
#
# COMPACT_ATOMS: atom_id res chain seq x y z
N TRP A 1 6.42 -6.97 11.39
CA TRP A 1 5.36 -6.21 10.74
C TRP A 1 4.10 -7.00 10.96
N THR A 2 3.21 -6.47 11.79
CA THR A 2 1.86 -6.98 11.98
C THR A 2 0.90 -6.20 11.08
N LEU A 3 -0.33 -6.67 10.91
CA LEU A 3 -1.35 -5.90 10.20
C LEU A 3 -1.61 -4.54 10.88
N ASP A 4 -1.46 -4.47 12.20
CA ASP A 4 -1.56 -3.22 12.96
C ASP A 4 -0.41 -2.26 12.63
N ASP A 5 0.84 -2.76 12.56
CA ASP A 5 1.98 -1.96 12.10
C ASP A 5 1.72 -1.39 10.69
N ASP A 6 1.18 -2.22 9.79
CA ASP A 6 0.89 -1.82 8.41
C ASP A 6 -0.16 -0.70 8.36
N LYS A 7 -1.25 -0.84 9.13
CA LYS A 7 -2.29 0.20 9.22
C LYS A 7 -1.74 1.50 9.76
N ILE A 8 -0.99 1.45 10.86
CA ILE A 8 -0.33 2.63 11.46
C ILE A 8 0.57 3.33 10.43
N LEU A 9 1.37 2.56 9.69
CA LEU A 9 2.25 3.09 8.66
C LEU A 9 1.47 3.78 7.54
N LEU A 10 0.44 3.12 7.00
CA LEU A 10 -0.33 3.63 5.86
C LEU A 10 -1.19 4.84 6.26
N ASP A 11 -1.68 4.90 7.50
CA ASP A 11 -2.41 6.05 8.02
C ASP A 11 -1.53 7.31 8.07
N VAL A 12 -0.30 7.20 8.59
CA VAL A 12 0.65 8.34 8.58
C VAL A 12 0.98 8.74 7.15
N LEU A 13 1.22 7.79 6.25
CA LEU A 13 1.50 8.11 4.85
C LEU A 13 0.30 8.82 4.21
N ARG A 14 -0.93 8.41 4.50
CA ARG A 14 -2.15 9.05 3.99
C ARG A 14 -2.22 10.51 4.42
N GLU A 15 -2.02 10.79 5.70
CA GLU A 15 -1.97 12.15 6.25
C GLU A 15 -0.88 12.99 5.58
N GLN A 16 0.32 12.42 5.42
CA GLN A 16 1.46 13.09 4.79
C GLN A 16 1.24 13.33 3.29
N LYS A 17 0.48 12.45 2.60
CA LYS A 17 0.09 12.67 1.21
C LYS A 17 -0.80 13.90 1.08
N VAL A 18 -1.82 13.97 1.92
CA VAL A 18 -2.77 15.10 1.97
C VAL A 18 -2.05 16.40 2.32
N ALA A 19 -1.04 16.34 3.19
CA ALA A 19 -0.19 17.48 3.54
C ALA A 19 0.83 17.88 2.44
N GLY A 20 0.85 17.20 1.29
CA GLY A 20 1.75 17.52 0.18
C GLY A 20 3.22 17.12 0.42
N ASN A 21 3.48 16.16 1.30
CA ASN A 21 4.83 15.65 1.58
C ASN A 21 5.25 14.46 0.72
N GLN A 22 4.46 14.16 -0.32
CA GLN A 22 4.80 13.24 -1.41
C GLN A 22 5.07 14.04 -2.69
N SER A 23 6.21 13.77 -3.32
CA SER A 23 6.57 14.27 -4.66
C SER A 23 6.62 13.12 -5.68
N GLU A 24 6.84 13.44 -6.95
CA GLU A 24 7.09 12.44 -8.00
C GLU A 24 8.29 11.53 -7.67
N SER A 25 9.30 12.07 -6.99
CA SER A 25 10.47 11.34 -6.50
C SER A 25 10.22 10.50 -5.25
N GLY A 26 9.00 10.52 -4.68
CA GLY A 26 8.61 9.73 -3.52
C GLY A 26 8.36 10.57 -2.26
N TRP A 27 8.63 9.98 -1.10
CA TRP A 27 8.36 10.58 0.21
C TRP A 27 9.57 11.35 0.74
N LYS A 28 9.34 12.53 1.33
CA LYS A 28 10.39 13.27 2.02
C LYS A 28 10.95 12.47 3.22
N PRO A 29 12.24 12.57 3.57
CA PRO A 29 12.83 11.81 4.68
C PRO A 29 12.09 11.96 6.02
N GLN A 30 11.59 13.16 6.33
CA GLN A 30 10.83 13.46 7.55
C GLN A 30 9.55 12.63 7.71
N VAL A 31 8.96 12.19 6.59
CA VAL A 31 7.77 11.33 6.60
C VAL A 31 8.08 9.99 7.25
N TRP A 32 9.21 9.39 6.92
CA TRP A 32 9.64 8.12 7.49
C TRP A 32 9.97 8.22 8.98
N THR A 33 10.51 9.36 9.41
CA THR A 33 10.69 9.66 10.84
C THR A 33 9.34 9.74 11.57
N ALA A 34 8.34 10.39 10.97
CA ALA A 34 7.00 10.45 11.54
C ALA A 34 6.34 9.07 11.63
N VAL A 35 6.49 8.23 10.59
CA VAL A 35 6.02 6.83 10.60
C VAL A 35 6.68 6.04 11.72
N ALA A 36 8.01 6.11 11.85
CA ALA A 36 8.76 5.42 12.88
C ALA A 36 8.32 5.83 14.30
N GLN A 37 8.11 7.13 14.51
CA GLN A 37 7.62 7.66 15.79
C GLN A 37 6.19 7.16 16.08
N ALA A 38 5.31 7.19 15.09
CA ALA A 38 3.95 6.71 15.25
C ALA A 38 3.86 5.20 15.54
N LEU A 39 4.76 4.39 14.96
CA LEU A 39 4.89 2.97 15.27
C LEU A 39 5.41 2.74 16.69
N LYS A 40 6.34 3.58 17.16
CA LYS A 40 6.81 3.53 18.55
C LYS A 40 5.68 3.85 19.54
N ASP A 41 4.83 4.82 19.21
CA ASP A 41 3.79 5.30 20.11
C ASP A 41 2.52 4.40 20.09
N ARG A 42 2.17 3.86 18.91
CA ARG A 42 0.89 3.15 18.69
C ARG A 42 1.06 1.65 18.47
N GLY A 43 2.21 1.18 18.00
CA GLY A 43 2.47 -0.22 17.63
C GLY A 43 2.73 -1.11 18.85
N LYS A 44 1.71 -1.32 19.68
CA LYS A 44 1.82 -2.07 20.95
C LYS A 44 2.26 -3.53 20.77
N GLU A 45 1.90 -4.13 19.63
CA GLU A 45 2.27 -5.51 19.28
C GLU A 45 3.53 -5.58 18.41
N SER A 46 4.14 -4.43 18.10
CA SER A 46 5.27 -4.33 17.21
C SER A 46 6.50 -4.99 17.82
N LYS A 47 7.04 -6.00 17.14
CA LYS A 47 8.31 -6.63 17.54
C LYS A 47 9.48 -6.00 16.81
N GLY A 48 10.52 -5.65 17.57
CA GLY A 48 11.77 -5.10 17.07
C GLY A 48 11.68 -3.63 16.66
N GLU A 49 12.84 -2.97 16.65
CA GLU A 49 12.95 -1.54 16.34
C GLU A 49 12.51 -1.21 14.91
N LYS A 50 11.62 -0.21 14.78
CA LYS A 50 11.10 0.34 13.52
C LYS A 50 11.76 1.68 13.20
N THR A 51 12.99 1.63 12.70
CA THR A 51 13.67 2.85 12.23
C THR A 51 13.00 3.40 10.97
N ALA A 52 13.24 4.68 10.66
CA ALA A 52 12.76 5.32 9.44
C ALA A 52 13.12 4.51 8.18
N THR A 53 14.35 4.04 8.07
CA THR A 53 14.83 3.19 6.96
C THR A 53 14.03 1.88 6.86
N LYS A 54 13.82 1.18 7.98
CA LYS A 54 13.02 -0.06 7.99
C LYS A 54 11.57 0.19 7.55
N CYS A 55 10.99 1.33 7.93
CA CYS A 55 9.64 1.72 7.49
C CYS A 55 9.59 1.95 5.97
N GLN A 56 10.60 2.63 5.43
CA GLN A 56 10.72 2.85 3.98
C GLN A 56 10.88 1.54 3.20
N ASP A 57 11.74 0.63 3.66
CA ASP A 57 11.95 -0.68 3.03
C ASP A 57 10.67 -1.52 3.07
N HIS A 58 9.97 -1.48 4.20
CA HIS A 58 8.71 -2.20 4.37
C HIS A 58 7.61 -1.67 3.47
N PHE A 59 7.43 -0.35 3.38
CA PHE A 59 6.50 0.26 2.43
C PHE A 59 6.85 -0.09 0.98
N SER A 60 8.15 -0.14 0.63
CA SER A 60 8.59 -0.54 -0.70
C SER A 60 8.17 -1.99 -1.04
N ASN A 61 8.20 -2.89 -0.05
CA ASN A 61 7.68 -4.25 -0.21
C ASN A 61 6.16 -4.30 -0.32
N LEU A 62 5.42 -3.53 0.49
CA LEU A 62 3.96 -3.40 0.37
C LEU A 62 3.57 -2.87 -1.02
N LYS A 63 4.30 -1.88 -1.55
CA LYS A 63 4.09 -1.34 -2.89
C LYS A 63 4.32 -2.38 -3.99
N LYS A 64 5.35 -3.23 -3.87
CA LYS A 64 5.57 -4.35 -4.80
C LYS A 64 4.42 -5.35 -4.77
N ASN A 65 4.00 -5.76 -3.57
CA ASN A 65 2.86 -6.67 -3.39
C ASN A 65 1.58 -6.09 -3.99
N TYR A 66 1.29 -4.83 -3.71
CA TYR A 66 0.17 -4.11 -4.30
C TYR A 66 0.22 -4.11 -5.83
N LYS A 67 1.36 -3.76 -6.44
CA LYS A 67 1.49 -3.76 -7.91
C LYS A 67 1.33 -5.15 -8.52
N GLU A 68 1.71 -6.20 -7.80
CA GLU A 68 1.48 -7.59 -8.24
C GLU A 68 -0.01 -7.95 -8.20
N VAL A 69 -0.71 -7.62 -7.11
CA VAL A 69 -2.16 -7.82 -6.97
C VAL A 69 -2.94 -6.99 -8.00
N ASP A 70 -2.60 -5.71 -8.14
CA ASP A 70 -3.20 -4.78 -9.11
C ASP A 70 -3.00 -5.26 -10.54
N LYS A 71 -1.81 -5.76 -10.89
CA LYS A 71 -1.58 -6.40 -12.18
C LYS A 71 -2.47 -7.62 -12.37
N LEU A 72 -2.53 -8.51 -11.38
CA LEU A 72 -3.28 -9.76 -11.47
C LEU A 72 -4.77 -9.51 -11.70
N GLN A 73 -5.41 -8.64 -10.92
CA GLN A 73 -6.84 -8.36 -11.08
C GLN A 73 -7.21 -7.74 -12.45
N HIS A 74 -6.25 -7.09 -13.12
CA HIS A 74 -6.43 -6.49 -14.45
C HIS A 74 -6.02 -7.43 -15.60
N LEU A 75 -5.51 -8.63 -15.31
CA LEU A 75 -5.26 -9.65 -16.35
C LEU A 75 -6.56 -10.31 -16.80
N SER A 76 -6.63 -10.65 -18.08
CA SER A 76 -7.79 -11.37 -18.63
C SER A 76 -8.00 -12.71 -17.91
N GLY A 77 -9.24 -12.98 -17.51
CA GLY A 77 -9.62 -14.19 -16.77
C GLY A 77 -9.44 -14.10 -15.26
N PHE A 78 -8.83 -13.03 -14.75
CA PHE A 78 -8.74 -12.72 -13.33
C PHE A 78 -9.76 -11.66 -12.93
N GLY A 79 -10.04 -11.59 -11.64
CA GLY A 79 -10.91 -10.60 -11.02
C GLY A 79 -10.53 -10.37 -9.55
N TRP A 80 -11.39 -9.65 -8.84
CA TRP A 80 -11.18 -9.24 -7.46
C TRP A 80 -12.41 -9.54 -6.60
N ASP A 81 -12.22 -10.27 -5.50
CA ASP A 81 -13.23 -10.43 -4.45
C ASP A 81 -13.00 -9.31 -3.41
N ASN A 82 -13.90 -8.32 -3.41
CA ASN A 82 -13.78 -7.16 -2.54
C ASN A 82 -14.07 -7.48 -1.06
N GLU A 83 -14.84 -8.53 -0.77
CA GLU A 83 -15.13 -8.94 0.62
C GLU A 83 -13.94 -9.65 1.24
N LYS A 84 -13.32 -10.56 0.49
CA LYS A 84 -12.13 -11.30 0.94
C LYS A 84 -10.82 -10.56 0.69
N LYS A 85 -10.87 -9.47 -0.06
CA LYS A 85 -9.71 -8.70 -0.54
C LYS A 85 -8.69 -9.63 -1.21
N LEU A 86 -9.15 -10.42 -2.17
CA LEU A 86 -8.38 -11.52 -2.77
C LEU A 86 -8.59 -11.56 -4.29
N VAL A 87 -7.52 -11.89 -5.02
CA VAL A 87 -7.57 -12.11 -6.47
C VAL A 87 -8.34 -13.40 -6.77
N THR A 88 -9.33 -13.32 -7.65
CA THR A 88 -10.13 -14.47 -8.08
C THR A 88 -9.83 -14.84 -9.52
N ALA A 89 -9.88 -16.13 -9.82
CA ALA A 89 -9.75 -16.70 -11.16
C ALA A 89 -10.21 -18.16 -11.10
N THR A 90 -10.53 -18.74 -12.26
CA THR A 90 -10.82 -20.18 -12.36
C THR A 90 -9.54 -20.99 -12.22
N GLU A 91 -9.67 -22.28 -11.90
CA GLU A 91 -8.49 -23.16 -11.78
C GLU A 91 -7.67 -23.20 -13.08
N ALA A 92 -8.35 -23.30 -14.23
CA ALA A 92 -7.67 -23.31 -15.53
C ALA A 92 -6.86 -22.02 -15.80
N VAL A 93 -7.36 -20.87 -15.36
CA VAL A 93 -6.64 -19.59 -15.49
C VAL A 93 -5.43 -19.54 -14.56
N TRP A 94 -5.56 -20.02 -13.32
CA TRP A 94 -4.42 -20.13 -12.40
C TRP A 94 -3.34 -21.11 -12.90
N GLU A 95 -3.74 -22.27 -13.43
CA GLU A 95 -2.79 -23.27 -13.96
C GLU A 95 -2.06 -22.75 -15.21
N ALA A 96 -2.72 -21.94 -16.04
CA ALA A 96 -2.07 -21.27 -17.17
C ALA A 96 -1.10 -20.15 -16.73
N TYR A 97 -1.28 -19.59 -15.53
CA TYR A 97 -0.49 -18.47 -15.01
C TYR A 97 0.60 -18.94 -14.03
N LEU A 98 1.76 -19.29 -14.59
CA LEU A 98 2.89 -19.87 -13.85
C LEU A 98 3.66 -18.91 -12.92
N ALA A 99 3.39 -17.60 -13.00
CA ALA A 99 4.28 -16.59 -12.43
C ALA A 99 4.05 -16.33 -10.92
N VAL A 100 2.81 -16.40 -10.43
CA VAL A 100 2.50 -15.97 -9.05
C VAL A 100 1.34 -16.73 -8.43
N THR A 101 1.63 -17.81 -7.72
CA THR A 101 0.60 -18.66 -7.09
C THR A 101 0.23 -18.23 -5.67
N ARG A 102 1.03 -17.37 -5.02
CA ARG A 102 0.81 -16.98 -3.62
C ARG A 102 -0.51 -16.23 -3.40
N TRP A 103 -0.93 -15.38 -4.34
CA TRP A 103 -2.17 -14.58 -4.22
C TRP A 103 -3.45 -15.40 -4.41
N ARG A 104 -3.34 -16.67 -4.84
CA ARG A 104 -4.47 -17.59 -4.90
C ARG A 104 -5.15 -17.82 -3.54
N LYS A 105 -4.36 -17.75 -2.46
CA LYS A 105 -4.84 -17.96 -1.07
C LYS A 105 -4.46 -16.84 -0.12
N THR A 106 -3.85 -15.76 -0.62
CA THR A 106 -3.38 -14.65 0.21
C THR A 106 -4.28 -13.45 0.01
N SER A 107 -4.95 -13.02 1.07
CA SER A 107 -5.69 -11.75 1.09
C SER A 107 -4.72 -10.58 1.14
N PHE A 108 -5.04 -9.50 0.43
CA PHE A 108 -4.35 -8.21 0.52
C PHE A 108 -5.32 -7.14 1.04
N PRO A 109 -5.61 -7.11 2.36
CA PRO A 109 -6.61 -6.22 2.95
C PRO A 109 -6.27 -4.73 2.85
N LEU A 110 -5.02 -4.40 2.52
CA LEU A 110 -4.50 -3.04 2.39
C LEU A 110 -4.62 -2.48 0.97
N TYR A 111 -5.39 -3.15 0.09
CA TYR A 111 -5.46 -2.80 -1.33
C TYR A 111 -5.90 -1.35 -1.55
N ASP A 112 -6.98 -0.92 -0.90
CA ASP A 112 -7.58 0.40 -1.11
C ASP A 112 -6.66 1.52 -0.58
N GLU A 113 -6.06 1.32 0.60
CA GLU A 113 -5.04 2.21 1.15
C GLU A 113 -3.85 2.35 0.20
N MET A 114 -3.35 1.23 -0.33
CA MET A 114 -2.21 1.23 -1.25
C MET A 114 -2.56 1.88 -2.58
N TYR A 115 -3.77 1.63 -3.10
CA TYR A 115 -4.28 2.32 -4.29
C TYR A 115 -4.26 3.83 -4.06
N PHE A 116 -4.84 4.32 -2.96
CA PHE A 116 -4.85 5.74 -2.63
C PHE A 116 -3.43 6.32 -2.56
N LEU A 117 -2.48 5.63 -1.94
CA LEU A 117 -1.11 6.14 -1.76
C LEU A 117 -0.28 6.09 -3.04
N VAL A 118 -0.46 5.07 -3.87
CA VAL A 118 0.41 4.80 -5.02
C VAL A 118 -0.15 5.39 -6.31
N ASP A 119 -1.44 5.19 -6.59
CA ASP A 119 -2.07 5.56 -7.86
C ASP A 119 -3.21 6.57 -7.69
N GLY A 120 -3.69 6.79 -6.45
CA GLY A 120 -4.69 7.79 -6.13
C GLY A 120 -4.16 9.19 -6.40
N ILE A 121 -4.78 9.89 -7.36
CA ILE A 121 -4.52 11.30 -7.61
C ILE A 121 -5.25 12.08 -6.52
N ILE A 122 -4.50 12.81 -5.69
CA ILE A 122 -5.11 13.90 -4.93
C ILE A 122 -5.22 15.05 -5.92
N ALA A 123 -6.44 15.32 -6.38
CA ALA A 123 -6.73 16.56 -7.09
C ALA A 123 -6.59 17.71 -6.07
N THR A 124 -5.37 18.20 -5.86
CA THR A 124 -5.13 19.41 -5.08
C THR A 124 -5.58 20.58 -5.95
N GLY A 125 -6.89 20.82 -5.98
CA GLY A 125 -7.50 22.00 -6.57
C GLY A 125 -7.13 23.25 -5.79
N ALA A 126 -5.86 23.64 -5.83
CA ALA A 126 -5.38 24.95 -5.44
C ALA A 126 -4.91 25.65 -6.73
N GLY A 127 -5.88 26.18 -7.46
CA GLY A 127 -5.66 26.90 -8.71
C GLY A 127 -6.88 27.77 -9.00
N GLY A 128 -7.20 28.68 -8.08
CA GLY A 128 -8.05 29.80 -8.41
C GLY A 128 -7.34 30.65 -9.47
N PHE A 129 -7.96 30.83 -10.62
CA PHE A 129 -7.82 32.05 -11.39
C PHE A 129 -9.19 32.71 -11.42
N HIS A 130 -9.33 33.68 -10.53
CA HIS A 130 -10.25 34.79 -10.69
C HIS A 130 -9.67 35.68 -11.80
N ALA A 131 -10.39 35.80 -12.91
CA ALA A 131 -10.55 37.00 -13.75
C ALA A 131 -11.44 36.64 -14.94
#